data_AF-W2Y023-F1
#
_entry.id   AF-W2Y023-F1
#
_cell.length_a   1.000
_cell.length_b   1.000
_cell.length_c   1.000
_cell.angle_alpha   90.00
_cell.angle_beta   90.00
_cell.angle_gamma   90.00
#
_symmetry.space_group_name_H-M   'P 1'
#
loop_
_entity.id
_entity.type
_entity.pdbx_description
1 polymer ?
#
loop_
_entity_poly.entity_id
_entity_poly.type
_entity_poly.pdbx_seq_one_letter_code
_entity_poly.pdbx_strand_id
1 'polypeptide(L)'
;MTASQVSQETTARHQGEQIEGDASTDNSAVMAMTVPRVPQPIFAIVNAPLIANVSREALLEWLRLCKEYEAVIEVRCRAANEDVKAVMRSVRNSFDENRLETMCEMRWDADFESVTNAFLMKKIKEITTSFMNKELHDMDDLFSDE
;
A
#
# COMPACT_ATOMS: atom_id res chain seq x y z
N MET A 1 -70.30 22.89 -22.15
CA MET A 1 -70.28 21.44 -21.85
C MET A 1 -69.33 21.26 -20.66
N THR A 2 -69.86 21.30 -19.42
CA THR A 2 -70.03 20.14 -18.49
C THR A 2 -68.68 19.56 -18.03
N ALA A 3 -68.20 19.86 -16.81
CA ALA A 3 -68.49 19.23 -15.49
C ALA A 3 -67.34 18.27 -15.08
N SER A 4 -66.54 18.63 -14.06
CA SER A 4 -66.53 18.12 -12.67
C SER A 4 -65.94 16.70 -12.43
N GLN A 5 -64.95 16.65 -11.52
CA GLN A 5 -64.72 15.66 -10.42
C GLN A 5 -64.37 14.18 -10.80
N VAL A 6 -63.68 13.34 -10.02
CA VAL A 6 -63.32 13.28 -8.58
C VAL A 6 -62.19 12.24 -8.33
N SER A 7 -61.56 12.34 -7.16
CA SER A 7 -60.62 11.43 -6.47
C SER A 7 -60.85 9.91 -6.57
N GLN A 8 -59.79 9.13 -6.32
CA GLN A 8 -59.79 8.14 -5.22
C GLN A 8 -58.40 7.59 -4.86
N GLU A 9 -58.20 7.53 -3.54
CA GLU A 9 -57.15 6.91 -2.73
C GLU A 9 -57.45 5.41 -2.56
N THR A 10 -56.43 4.55 -2.47
CA THR A 10 -56.56 3.26 -1.78
C THR A 10 -55.28 2.87 -1.03
N THR A 11 -55.38 2.97 0.29
CA THR A 11 -54.54 2.33 1.32
C THR A 11 -54.85 0.83 1.41
N ALA A 12 -53.84 -0.01 1.65
CA ALA A 12 -54.05 -1.32 2.29
C ALA A 12 -52.84 -1.71 3.19
N ARG A 13 -53.12 -1.82 4.49
CA ARG A 13 -52.31 -2.48 5.53
C ARG A 13 -52.83 -3.91 5.75
N HIS A 14 -51.95 -4.87 6.06
CA HIS A 14 -52.18 -6.03 6.96
C HIS A 14 -50.80 -6.61 7.32
N GLN A 15 -50.35 -6.60 8.59
CA GLN A 15 -50.56 -7.63 9.65
C GLN A 15 -50.12 -9.02 9.19
N GLY A 16 -49.28 -9.82 9.86
CA GLY A 16 -48.54 -9.80 11.13
C GLY A 16 -47.97 -11.22 11.30
N GLU A 17 -46.95 -11.45 12.12
CA GLU A 17 -46.81 -12.68 12.93
C GLU A 17 -45.61 -12.52 13.89
N GLN A 18 -45.88 -12.78 15.16
CA GLN A 18 -44.95 -12.75 16.28
C GLN A 18 -44.75 -14.21 16.71
N ILE A 19 -43.51 -14.68 16.79
CA ILE A 19 -43.19 -15.98 17.39
C ILE A 19 -42.01 -15.78 18.35
N GLU A 20 -42.27 -16.03 19.64
CA GLU A 20 -41.32 -16.12 20.73
C GLU A 20 -40.38 -17.33 20.56
N GLY A 21 -39.13 -17.16 21.00
CA GLY A 21 -38.16 -18.24 21.15
C GLY A 21 -37.00 -17.78 22.02
N ASP A 22 -37.15 -17.99 23.32
CA ASP A 22 -36.09 -17.85 24.33
C ASP A 22 -35.04 -18.95 24.14
N ALA A 23 -33.78 -18.57 23.93
CA ALA A 23 -32.63 -19.45 24.11
C ALA A 23 -31.39 -18.60 24.39
N SER A 24 -31.03 -18.56 25.67
CA SER A 24 -29.74 -18.16 26.22
C SER A 24 -28.55 -18.55 25.33
N THR A 25 -27.70 -17.59 24.99
CA THR A 25 -26.32 -17.86 24.57
C THR A 25 -25.41 -16.75 25.09
N ASP A 26 -24.68 -17.10 26.15
CA ASP A 26 -23.54 -16.37 26.66
C ASP A 26 -22.47 -16.29 25.57
N ASN A 27 -22.22 -15.09 25.05
CA ASN A 27 -21.14 -14.81 24.12
C ASN A 27 -20.48 -13.50 24.55
N SER A 28 -19.41 -13.62 25.33
CA SER A 28 -18.45 -12.55 25.59
C SER A 28 -17.90 -12.04 24.24
N ALA A 29 -18.53 -10.97 23.76
CA ALA A 29 -18.16 -10.31 22.52
C ALA A 29 -16.88 -9.50 22.75
N VAL A 30 -15.74 -10.11 22.42
CA VAL A 30 -14.51 -9.37 22.18
C VAL A 30 -14.79 -8.45 20.99
N MET A 31 -15.10 -7.19 21.26
CA MET A 31 -15.33 -6.19 20.23
C MET A 31 -14.02 -6.04 19.45
N ALA A 32 -13.95 -6.71 18.29
CA ALA A 32 -12.94 -6.42 17.29
C ALA A 32 -13.07 -4.93 16.98
N MET A 33 -12.06 -4.17 17.39
CA MET A 33 -11.96 -2.76 17.07
C MET A 33 -11.70 -2.65 15.57
N THR A 34 -12.76 -2.79 14.78
CA THR A 34 -12.76 -2.45 13.37
C THR A 34 -12.69 -0.94 13.33
N VAL A 35 -11.47 -0.43 13.28
CA VAL A 35 -11.22 0.99 13.03
C VAL A 35 -11.97 1.34 11.74
N PRO A 36 -13.02 2.17 11.79
CA PRO A 36 -13.79 2.50 10.60
C PRO A 36 -12.85 3.19 9.63
N ARG A 37 -12.56 2.55 8.49
CA ARG A 37 -11.77 3.17 7.45
C ARG A 37 -12.60 4.31 6.86
N VAL A 38 -12.24 5.54 7.21
CA VAL A 38 -12.85 6.75 6.66
C VAL A 38 -12.79 6.65 5.12
N PRO A 39 -13.93 6.73 4.40
CA PRO A 39 -13.94 6.76 2.95
C PRO A 39 -13.06 7.92 2.50
N GLN A 40 -11.92 7.61 1.87
CA GLN A 40 -11.07 8.67 1.36
C GLN A 40 -11.80 9.35 0.20
N PRO A 41 -11.98 10.67 0.24
CA PRO A 41 -12.62 11.37 -0.85
C PRO A 41 -11.85 11.09 -2.14
N ILE A 42 -12.57 10.87 -3.24
CA ILE A 42 -12.01 10.56 -4.56
C ILE A 42 -10.95 11.60 -5.01
N PHE A 43 -11.01 12.81 -4.45
CA PHE A 43 -10.10 13.92 -4.72
C PHE A 43 -8.83 13.98 -3.85
N ALA A 44 -8.58 13.00 -2.97
CA ALA A 44 -7.35 12.99 -2.18
C ALA A 44 -6.12 12.69 -3.06
N ILE A 45 -5.18 13.63 -3.12
CA ILE A 45 -3.89 13.43 -3.79
C ILE A 45 -3.06 12.49 -2.92
N VAL A 46 -2.74 11.32 -3.47
CA VAL A 46 -1.88 10.32 -2.83
C VAL A 46 -0.48 10.50 -3.40
N ASN A 47 0.45 10.99 -2.58
CA ASN A 47 1.83 11.23 -3.00
C ASN A 47 2.61 9.92 -3.03
N ALA A 48 3.26 9.63 -4.15
CA ALA A 48 4.15 8.49 -4.24
C ALA A 48 5.42 8.73 -3.40
N PRO A 49 5.90 7.73 -2.64
CA PRO A 49 7.07 7.87 -1.80
C PRO A 49 8.34 8.09 -2.63
N LEU A 50 9.19 8.97 -2.15
CA LEU A 50 10.51 9.24 -2.71
C LEU A 50 11.58 8.57 -1.85
N ILE A 51 12.66 8.14 -2.49
CA ILE A 51 13.82 7.60 -1.79
C ILE A 51 14.54 8.79 -1.14
N ALA A 52 14.69 8.81 0.19
CA ALA A 52 15.33 9.93 0.87
C ALA A 52 16.87 9.86 0.79
N ASN A 53 17.44 8.66 0.87
CA ASN A 53 18.85 8.35 0.65
C ASN A 53 18.99 6.84 0.37
N VAL A 54 20.22 6.40 0.07
CA VAL A 54 20.53 4.98 -0.25
C VAL A 54 21.02 4.17 0.95
N SER A 55 20.81 4.65 2.18
CA SER A 55 21.05 3.85 3.38
C SER A 55 20.04 2.71 3.46
N ARG A 56 20.39 1.64 4.17
CA ARG A 56 19.51 0.49 4.35
C ARG A 56 18.20 0.89 5.01
N GLU A 57 18.24 1.73 6.03
CA GLU A 57 17.10 2.18 6.81
C GLU A 57 16.14 2.98 5.94
N ALA A 58 16.66 3.93 5.15
CA ALA A 58 15.84 4.72 4.25
C ALA A 58 15.21 3.86 3.15
N LEU A 59 15.94 2.87 2.63
CA LEU A 59 15.40 1.95 1.62
C LEU A 59 14.35 0.99 2.19
N LEU A 60 14.51 0.52 3.43
CA LEU A 60 13.50 -0.28 4.12
C LEU A 60 12.22 0.53 4.38
N GLU A 61 12.38 1.76 4.83
CA GLU A 61 11.24 2.65 5.06
C GLU A 61 10.53 3.00 3.74
N TRP A 62 11.29 3.27 2.68
CA TRP A 62 10.73 3.48 1.34
C TRP A 62 9.95 2.24 0.86
N LEU A 63 10.48 1.03 1.01
CA LEU A 63 9.76 -0.21 0.66
C LEU A 63 8.46 -0.38 1.46
N ARG A 64 8.46 0.01 2.74
CA ARG A 64 7.26 -0.01 3.60
C ARG A 64 6.21 0.97 3.08
N LEU A 65 6.61 2.22 2.81
CA LEU A 65 5.74 3.27 2.29
C LEU A 65 5.21 2.94 0.88
N CYS A 66 6.01 2.29 0.02
CA CYS A 66 5.57 1.81 -1.29
C CYS A 66 4.42 0.82 -1.19
N LYS A 67 4.44 -0.11 -0.23
CA LYS A 67 3.33 -1.06 -0.03
C LYS A 67 2.04 -0.37 0.37
N GLU A 68 2.12 0.64 1.24
CA GLU A 68 0.96 1.44 1.63
C GLU A 68 0.43 2.26 0.45
N TYR A 69 1.33 2.90 -0.30
CA TYR A 69 1.01 3.63 -1.51
C TYR A 69 0.32 2.74 -2.55
N GLU A 70 0.88 1.57 -2.85
CA GLU A 70 0.32 0.59 -3.79
C GLU A 70 -1.11 0.19 -3.39
N ALA A 71 -1.34 -0.16 -2.12
CA ALA A 71 -2.66 -0.54 -1.63
C ALA A 71 -3.70 0.57 -1.77
N VAL A 72 -3.30 1.84 -1.60
CA VAL A 72 -4.21 2.99 -1.79
C VAL A 72 -4.49 3.21 -3.28
N ILE A 73 -3.47 3.15 -4.13
CA ILE A 73 -3.60 3.34 -5.58
C ILE A 73 -4.47 2.24 -6.20
N GLU A 74 -4.33 0.99 -5.78
CA GLU A 74 -5.15 -0.13 -6.27
C GLU A 74 -6.65 0.09 -6.01
N VAL A 75 -7.00 0.53 -4.79
CA VAL A 75 -8.40 0.82 -4.44
C VAL A 75 -8.94 1.98 -5.27
N ARG A 76 -8.14 3.04 -5.46
CA ARG A 76 -8.55 4.22 -6.23
C ARG A 76 -8.74 3.89 -7.71
N CYS A 77 -7.77 3.21 -8.33
CA CYS A 77 -7.83 2.83 -9.75
C CYS A 77 -9.02 1.91 -10.01
N ARG A 78 -9.31 0.97 -9.09
CA ARG A 78 -10.50 0.11 -9.19
C ARG A 78 -11.80 0.92 -9.18
N ALA A 79 -11.90 1.94 -8.32
CA ALA A 79 -13.08 2.80 -8.26
C ALA A 79 -13.23 3.69 -9.50
N ALA A 80 -12.12 4.14 -10.08
CA ALA A 80 -12.09 5.00 -11.27
C ALA A 80 -12.04 4.23 -12.61
N ASN A 81 -11.94 2.90 -12.58
CA ASN A 81 -11.71 2.04 -13.75
C ASN A 81 -10.44 2.45 -14.55
N GLU A 82 -9.38 2.80 -13.83
CA GLU A 82 -8.06 3.17 -14.37
C GLU A 82 -7.08 1.99 -14.33
N ASP A 83 -6.07 1.99 -15.21
CA ASP A 83 -4.97 1.03 -15.14
C ASP A 83 -3.98 1.41 -14.02
N VAL A 84 -3.82 0.51 -13.04
CA VAL A 84 -2.90 0.68 -11.91
C VAL A 84 -1.46 0.92 -12.39
N LYS A 85 -1.01 0.21 -13.43
CA LYS A 85 0.37 0.34 -13.91
C LYS A 85 0.65 1.70 -14.52
N ALA A 86 -0.34 2.29 -15.20
CA ALA A 86 -0.25 3.63 -15.76
C ALA A 86 -0.19 4.71 -14.66
N VAL A 87 -0.82 4.49 -13.51
CA VAL A 87 -0.89 5.45 -12.39
C VAL A 87 0.32 5.32 -11.44
N MET A 88 0.90 4.12 -11.33
CA MET A 88 1.99 3.85 -10.39
C MET A 88 3.26 4.63 -10.75
N ARG A 89 3.93 5.22 -9.74
CA ARG A 89 5.26 5.80 -9.93
C ARG A 89 6.28 4.68 -10.13
N SER A 90 7.15 4.84 -11.12
CA SER A 90 8.25 3.90 -11.35
C SER A 90 9.31 3.99 -10.26
N VAL A 91 10.08 2.90 -10.07
CA VAL A 91 11.21 2.87 -9.14
C VAL A 91 12.24 3.94 -9.53
N ARG A 92 12.53 4.08 -10.83
CA ARG A 92 13.42 5.12 -11.37
C ARG A 92 12.97 6.52 -10.95
N ASN A 93 11.69 6.83 -11.11
CA ASN A 93 11.13 8.15 -10.78
C ASN A 93 10.96 8.38 -9.26
N SER A 94 11.28 7.38 -8.43
CA SER A 94 11.33 7.52 -6.98
C SER A 94 12.70 8.01 -6.49
N PHE A 95 13.73 7.97 -7.34
CA PHE A 95 15.01 8.60 -7.07
C PHE A 95 15.00 10.08 -7.43
N ASP A 96 15.91 10.80 -6.79
CA ASP A 96 16.34 12.12 -7.28
C ASP A 96 17.30 11.87 -8.44
N GLU A 97 17.19 12.67 -9.49
CA GLU A 97 17.90 12.45 -10.75
C GLU A 97 19.42 12.46 -10.56
N ASN A 98 19.95 13.52 -9.95
CA ASN A 98 21.39 13.68 -9.70
C ASN A 98 21.94 12.55 -8.84
N ARG A 99 21.15 12.11 -7.85
CA ARG A 99 21.54 10.97 -7.00
C ARG A 99 21.52 9.66 -7.77
N LEU A 100 20.54 9.44 -8.64
CA LEU A 100 20.48 8.23 -9.45
C LEU A 100 21.68 8.17 -10.39
N GLU A 101 21.98 9.27 -11.08
CA GLU A 101 23.16 9.43 -11.94
C GLU A 101 24.45 9.13 -11.15
N THR A 102 24.65 9.77 -10.00
CA THR A 102 25.80 9.53 -9.11
C THR A 102 25.93 8.06 -8.72
N MET A 103 24.82 7.37 -8.43
CA MET A 103 24.85 5.94 -8.06
C MET A 103 25.20 5.05 -9.25
N CYS A 104 24.70 5.40 -10.44
CA CYS A 104 25.00 4.67 -11.67
C CYS A 104 26.50 4.75 -11.99
N GLU A 105 27.09 5.94 -11.94
CA GLU A 105 28.50 6.17 -12.22
C GLU A 105 29.44 5.64 -11.11
N MET A 106 29.16 5.97 -9.85
CA MET A 106 30.14 5.73 -8.77
C MET A 106 30.03 4.37 -8.10
N ARG A 107 28.89 3.68 -8.22
CA ARG A 107 28.63 2.44 -7.46
C ARG A 107 28.29 1.26 -8.34
N TRP A 108 27.60 1.48 -9.45
CA TRP A 108 27.00 0.39 -10.22
C TRP A 108 27.65 0.15 -11.58
N ASP A 109 28.52 1.06 -12.04
CA ASP A 109 29.15 1.03 -13.37
C ASP A 109 28.10 0.76 -14.47
N ALA A 110 27.00 1.52 -14.38
CA ALA A 110 25.84 1.39 -15.24
C ALA A 110 25.59 2.72 -15.97
N ASP A 111 25.14 2.64 -17.21
CA ASP A 111 24.71 3.82 -17.96
C ASP A 111 23.34 4.30 -17.44
N PHE A 112 23.27 5.59 -17.08
CA PHE A 112 22.09 6.23 -16.50
C PHE A 112 20.84 6.11 -17.38
N GLU A 113 20.99 6.14 -18.72
CA GLU A 113 19.87 6.02 -19.65
C GLU A 113 19.36 4.57 -19.77
N SER A 114 20.26 3.59 -19.68
CA SER A 114 19.95 2.17 -19.76
C SER A 114 19.31 1.57 -18.50
N VAL A 115 19.31 2.30 -17.37
CA VAL A 115 18.90 1.77 -16.07
C VAL A 115 17.40 1.49 -16.00
N THR A 116 17.06 0.23 -15.72
CA THR A 116 15.67 -0.24 -15.63
C THR A 116 15.15 -0.32 -14.20
N ASN A 117 13.83 -0.28 -14.02
CA ASN A 117 13.19 -0.49 -12.71
C ASN A 117 13.57 -1.84 -12.08
N ALA A 118 13.75 -2.89 -12.89
CA ALA A 118 14.15 -4.21 -12.43
C ALA A 118 15.57 -4.20 -11.87
N PHE A 119 16.49 -3.53 -12.56
CA PHE A 119 17.86 -3.32 -12.08
C PHE A 119 17.88 -2.56 -10.74
N LEU A 120 17.13 -1.45 -10.66
CA LEU A 120 17.06 -0.65 -9.44
C LEU A 120 16.49 -1.44 -8.27
N MET A 121 15.42 -2.20 -8.49
CA MET A 121 14.83 -3.05 -7.45
C MET A 121 15.81 -4.14 -7.00
N LYS A 122 16.63 -4.70 -7.90
CA LYS A 122 17.70 -5.65 -7.55
C LYS A 122 18.73 -4.98 -6.63
N LYS A 123 19.18 -3.77 -6.94
CA LYS A 123 20.14 -3.01 -6.11
C LYS A 123 19.58 -2.64 -4.74
N ILE A 124 18.32 -2.24 -4.68
CA ILE A 124 17.63 -1.97 -3.41
C ILE A 124 17.57 -3.23 -2.55
N LYS A 125 17.27 -4.39 -3.15
CA LYS A 125 17.30 -5.68 -2.45
C LYS A 125 18.69 -6.03 -1.95
N GLU A 126 19.73 -5.94 -2.79
CA GLU A 126 21.13 -6.18 -2.40
C GLU A 126 21.50 -5.39 -1.13
N ILE A 127 21.21 -4.08 -1.08
CA ILE A 127 21.50 -3.23 0.08
C ILE A 127 20.69 -3.63 1.31
N THR A 128 19.39 -3.89 1.14
CA THR A 128 18.50 -4.19 2.27
C THR A 128 18.73 -5.58 2.87
N THR A 129 19.22 -6.54 2.07
CA THR A 129 19.52 -7.91 2.50
C THR A 129 20.97 -8.15 2.92
N SER A 130 21.86 -7.17 2.75
CA SER A 130 23.33 -7.35 2.90
C SER A 130 23.85 -7.75 4.30
N PHE A 131 23.02 -7.86 5.35
CA PHE A 131 23.52 -8.03 6.73
C PHE A 131 23.59 -9.49 7.22
N MET A 132 24.09 -10.45 6.43
CA MET A 132 24.33 -11.79 6.99
C MET A 132 25.73 -12.38 6.78
N ASN A 133 26.66 -11.76 6.03
CA ASN A 133 27.96 -12.40 5.76
C ASN A 133 29.17 -11.46 5.91
N LYS A 134 29.24 -10.75 7.02
CA LYS A 134 30.53 -10.47 7.65
C LYS A 134 30.40 -10.89 9.09
N GLU A 135 30.31 -12.21 9.30
CA GLU A 135 30.75 -12.80 10.55
C GLU A 135 32.06 -12.11 10.90
N LEU A 136 32.09 -11.49 12.07
CA LEU A 136 33.36 -11.20 12.69
C LEU A 136 34.13 -12.52 12.65
N HIS A 137 35.35 -12.51 12.11
CA HIS A 137 36.23 -13.67 12.25
C HIS A 137 36.16 -14.11 13.71
N ASP A 138 35.96 -15.41 13.94
CA ASP A 138 35.92 -15.92 15.29
C ASP A 138 37.19 -15.44 16.00
N MET A 139 37.06 -14.97 17.24
CA MET A 139 38.20 -14.37 17.94
C MET A 139 39.34 -15.37 18.06
N ASP A 140 39.02 -16.66 18.08
CA ASP A 140 39.98 -17.76 18.08
C ASP A 140 40.81 -17.81 16.79
N ASP A 141 40.27 -17.43 15.62
CA ASP A 141 41.03 -17.32 14.37
C ASP A 141 41.98 -16.10 14.35
N LEU A 142 41.67 -15.05 15.12
CA LEU A 142 42.47 -13.82 15.18
C LEU A 142 43.63 -13.91 16.18
N PHE A 143 43.52 -14.78 17.19
CA PHE A 143 44.50 -14.99 18.26
C PHE A 143 45.11 -16.40 18.28
N SER A 144 44.92 -17.19 17.23
CA SER A 144 45.72 -18.39 17.03
C SER A 144 47.16 -17.97 16.69
N ASP A 145 48.00 -17.94 17.72
CA ASP A 145 49.46 -17.88 17.57
C ASP A 145 49.97 -19.09 16.75
N GLU A 146 51.08 -18.88 16.03
CA GLU A 146 51.83 -19.82 15.16
C GLU A 146 51.88 -21.29 15.61
#